data_AF-A0A369LRK5-F1
#
_entry.id   AF-A0A369LRK5-F1
#
_cell.length_a   1.000
_cell.length_b   1.000
_cell.length_c   1.000
_cell.angle_alpha   90.00
_cell.angle_beta   90.00
_cell.angle_gamma   90.00
#
_symmetry.space_group_name_H-M   'P 1'
#
loop_
_entity.id
_entity.type
_entity.pdbx_description
1 polymer ?
#
loop_
_entity_poly.entity_id
_entity_poly.type
_entity_poly.pdbx_seq_one_letter_code
_entity_poly.pdbx_strand_id
1 'polypeptide(L)'
;MRKRRIVVACIAALMTVCLGMLAGCGPSNEEVIRTGVTQELDGLKNQDDAAMAEIVSGANMSGLSAYGLDANEFMKAYLNGFDYRIDDVTVDGDKAQVTVVLTCKSFSAYEKALQDAADQLMADESFAELDRSAMNQKIGETVVTALAGIEPTETEPIVLDYELANNTWSPTASAERNIAGALLG
;
A
#
# COMPACT_ATOMS: atom_id res chain seq x y z
N MET A 1 -1.86 10.36 12.71
CA MET A 1 -3.28 10.02 12.47
C MET A 1 -3.89 10.66 11.21
N ARG A 2 -3.83 11.99 10.99
CA ARG A 2 -4.42 12.61 9.77
C ARG A 2 -3.77 12.17 8.44
N LYS A 3 -2.44 12.06 8.38
CA LYS A 3 -1.71 11.66 7.14
C LYS A 3 -1.94 10.20 6.75
N ARG A 4 -1.88 9.28 7.74
CA ARG A 4 -2.27 7.87 7.55
C ARG A 4 -3.69 7.74 6.99
N ARG A 5 -4.64 8.56 7.45
CA ARG A 5 -6.02 8.59 6.92
C ARG A 5 -6.15 9.04 5.47
N ILE A 6 -5.21 9.84 4.93
CA ILE A 6 -5.25 10.30 3.53
C ILE A 6 -4.71 9.20 2.61
N VAL A 7 -3.60 8.54 2.96
CA VAL A 7 -3.10 7.35 2.23
C VAL A 7 -4.14 6.23 2.23
N VAL A 8 -4.77 5.99 3.39
CA VAL A 8 -5.87 5.04 3.56
C VAL A 8 -7.03 5.39 2.62
N ALA A 9 -7.42 6.67 2.54
CA ALA A 9 -8.49 7.11 1.66
C ALA A 9 -8.15 6.98 0.17
N CYS A 10 -6.89 7.12 -0.23
CA CYS A 10 -6.42 6.91 -1.61
C CYS A 10 -6.44 5.43 -2.01
N ILE A 11 -5.86 4.56 -1.18
CA ILE A 11 -5.90 3.10 -1.40
C ILE A 11 -7.35 2.57 -1.35
N ALA A 12 -8.24 3.25 -0.61
CA ALA A 12 -9.65 2.89 -0.51
C ALA A 12 -10.56 3.48 -1.58
N ALA A 13 -10.31 4.70 -2.07
CA ALA A 13 -11.09 5.31 -3.14
C ALA A 13 -11.03 4.47 -4.42
N LEU A 14 -9.86 3.87 -4.65
CA LEU A 14 -9.59 2.86 -5.66
C LEU A 14 -10.56 1.66 -5.59
N MET A 15 -10.97 1.20 -4.40
CA MET A 15 -11.81 0.00 -4.23
C MET A 15 -13.31 0.15 -4.59
N THR A 16 -13.76 1.25 -5.21
CA THR A 16 -15.18 1.44 -5.56
C THR A 16 -15.55 0.70 -6.85
N VAL A 17 -16.16 -0.48 -6.73
CA VAL A 17 -16.56 -1.30 -7.88
C VAL A 17 -17.84 -0.75 -8.50
N CYS A 18 -17.69 0.10 -9.51
CA CYS A 18 -18.79 0.65 -10.31
C CYS A 18 -19.31 -0.37 -11.34
N LEU A 19 -19.96 -1.45 -10.90
CA LEU A 19 -20.63 -2.39 -11.81
C LEU A 19 -22.14 -2.37 -11.58
N GLY A 20 -22.85 -1.62 -12.41
CA GLY A 20 -24.30 -1.57 -12.43
C GLY A 20 -24.89 -2.94 -12.79
N MET A 21 -25.63 -3.54 -11.87
CA MET A 21 -26.36 -4.78 -12.11
C MET A 21 -27.50 -4.54 -13.10
N LEU A 22 -27.30 -4.92 -14.36
CA LEU A 22 -28.40 -5.07 -15.32
C LEU A 22 -29.15 -6.37 -14.98
N ALA A 23 -30.44 -6.27 -14.67
CA ALA A 23 -31.27 -7.43 -14.39
C ALA A 23 -31.45 -8.29 -15.67
N GLY A 24 -30.64 -9.35 -15.78
CA GLY A 24 -30.71 -10.37 -16.84
C GLY A 24 -29.33 -10.69 -17.43
N CYS A 25 -28.77 -11.86 -17.07
CA CYS A 25 -27.48 -12.40 -17.55
C CYS A 25 -26.20 -11.57 -17.22
N GLY A 26 -26.21 -10.75 -16.18
CA GLY A 26 -25.00 -10.11 -15.65
C GLY A 26 -24.16 -11.07 -14.77
N PRO A 27 -22.89 -10.74 -14.50
CA PRO A 27 -22.06 -11.47 -13.55
C PRO A 27 -22.68 -11.49 -12.16
N SER A 28 -22.40 -12.55 -11.40
CA SER A 28 -22.83 -12.67 -10.01
C SER A 28 -22.17 -11.62 -9.11
N ASN A 29 -22.77 -11.33 -7.95
CA ASN A 29 -22.19 -10.40 -6.97
C ASN A 29 -20.78 -10.82 -6.55
N GLU A 30 -20.55 -12.13 -6.40
CA GLU A 30 -19.24 -12.67 -6.08
C GLU A 30 -18.21 -12.36 -7.17
N GLU A 31 -18.56 -12.59 -8.45
CA GLU A 31 -17.69 -12.28 -9.59
C GLU A 31 -17.41 -10.78 -9.71
N VAL A 32 -18.42 -9.94 -9.48
CA VAL A 32 -18.29 -8.48 -9.49
C VAL A 32 -17.27 -8.02 -8.45
N ILE A 33 -17.41 -8.49 -7.20
CA ILE A 33 -16.52 -8.11 -6.10
C ILE A 33 -15.12 -8.67 -6.33
N ARG A 34 -14.99 -9.95 -6.71
CA ARG A 34 -13.70 -10.58 -7.01
C ARG A 34 -12.95 -9.82 -8.09
N THR A 35 -13.64 -9.48 -9.19
CA THR A 35 -13.05 -8.72 -10.31
C THR A 35 -12.58 -7.35 -9.86
N GLY A 36 -13.39 -6.64 -9.07
CA GLY A 36 -13.02 -5.33 -8.55
C GLY A 36 -11.79 -5.39 -7.65
N VAL A 37 -11.76 -6.30 -6.68
CA VAL A 37 -10.60 -6.49 -5.80
C VAL A 37 -9.35 -6.86 -6.60
N THR A 38 -9.47 -7.76 -7.60
CA THR A 38 -8.38 -8.12 -8.50
C THR A 38 -7.83 -6.92 -9.25
N GLN A 39 -8.68 -6.08 -9.85
CA GLN A 39 -8.24 -4.90 -10.61
C GLN A 39 -7.42 -3.94 -9.75
N GLU A 40 -7.86 -3.68 -8.52
CA GLU A 40 -7.14 -2.77 -7.63
C GLU A 40 -5.80 -3.32 -7.15
N LEU A 41 -5.79 -4.59 -6.73
CA LEU A 41 -4.56 -5.24 -6.28
C LEU A 41 -3.58 -5.47 -7.44
N ASP A 42 -4.08 -5.67 -8.66
CA ASP A 42 -3.27 -5.69 -9.88
C ASP A 42 -2.64 -4.31 -10.16
N GLY A 43 -3.35 -3.20 -9.91
CA GLY A 43 -2.77 -1.87 -10.04
C GLY A 43 -1.57 -1.65 -9.11
N LEU A 44 -1.62 -2.17 -7.89
CA LEU A 44 -0.49 -2.17 -6.96
C LEU A 44 0.63 -3.11 -7.39
N LYS A 45 0.29 -4.33 -7.81
CA LYS A 45 1.22 -5.36 -8.27
C LYS A 45 2.00 -4.93 -9.52
N ASN A 46 1.30 -4.34 -10.48
CA ASN A 46 1.89 -3.86 -11.72
C ASN A 46 2.53 -2.48 -11.57
N GLN A 47 2.35 -1.84 -10.40
CA GLN A 47 2.90 -0.53 -10.08
C GLN A 47 2.47 0.55 -11.09
N ASP A 48 1.19 0.52 -11.46
CA ASP A 48 0.62 1.40 -12.46
C ASP A 48 0.84 2.87 -12.07
N ASP A 49 1.34 3.69 -13.00
CA ASP A 49 1.76 5.06 -12.71
C ASP A 49 0.62 5.92 -12.10
N ALA A 50 -0.63 5.67 -12.51
CA ALA A 50 -1.80 6.35 -11.93
C ALA A 50 -2.03 5.97 -10.46
N ALA A 51 -1.93 4.67 -10.13
CA ALA A 51 -2.05 4.18 -8.76
C ALA A 51 -0.90 4.71 -7.90
N MET A 52 0.34 4.71 -8.42
CA MET A 52 1.51 5.22 -7.70
C MET A 52 1.40 6.72 -7.42
N ALA A 53 0.96 7.50 -8.41
CA ALA A 53 0.75 8.93 -8.23
C ALA A 53 -0.31 9.21 -7.16
N GLU A 54 -1.39 8.44 -7.12
CA GLU A 54 -2.42 8.59 -6.11
C GLU A 54 -1.88 8.31 -4.70
N ILE A 55 -1.16 7.19 -4.51
CA ILE A 55 -0.55 6.82 -3.22
C ILE A 55 0.46 7.88 -2.77
N VAL A 56 1.36 8.31 -3.66
CA VAL A 56 2.39 9.32 -3.35
C VAL A 56 1.74 10.65 -2.95
N SER A 57 0.69 11.06 -3.66
CA SER A 57 -0.06 12.28 -3.33
C SER A 57 -0.71 12.19 -1.94
N GLY A 58 -1.29 11.04 -1.61
CA GLY A 58 -1.92 10.81 -0.31
C GLY A 58 -0.94 10.72 0.85
N ALA A 59 0.28 10.23 0.59
CA ALA A 59 1.32 10.03 1.59
C ALA A 59 2.10 11.29 1.95
N ASN A 60 1.98 12.36 1.16
CA ASN A 60 2.70 13.62 1.36
C ASN A 60 4.22 13.38 1.56
N MET A 61 4.80 12.65 0.60
CA MET A 61 6.22 12.24 0.62
C MET A 61 7.17 13.33 0.08
N SER A 62 6.70 14.57 -0.05
CA SER A 62 7.46 15.70 -0.59
C SER A 62 8.78 15.98 0.15
N GLY A 63 8.90 15.56 1.41
CA GLY A 63 10.14 15.68 2.20
C GLY A 63 11.29 14.79 1.72
N LEU A 64 11.01 13.73 0.93
CA LEU A 64 12.04 12.83 0.39
C LEU A 64 13.01 13.55 -0.56
N SER A 65 12.51 14.55 -1.29
CA SER A 65 13.31 15.34 -2.22
C SER A 65 14.49 16.07 -1.54
N ALA A 66 14.35 16.44 -0.26
CA ALA A 66 15.43 17.07 0.50
C ALA A 66 16.64 16.14 0.73
N TYR A 67 16.43 14.84 0.59
CA TYR A 67 17.44 13.78 0.71
C TYR A 67 17.80 13.17 -0.65
N GLY A 68 17.42 13.81 -1.75
CA GLY A 68 17.70 13.34 -3.11
C GLY A 68 16.87 12.14 -3.55
N LEU A 69 15.74 11.88 -2.89
CA LEU A 69 14.87 10.75 -3.18
C LEU A 69 13.62 11.18 -3.95
N ASP A 70 13.32 10.44 -5.01
CA ASP A 70 12.03 10.54 -5.71
C ASP A 70 10.96 9.70 -4.99
N ALA A 71 9.79 10.30 -4.78
CA ALA A 71 8.72 9.65 -4.03
C ALA A 71 8.05 8.50 -4.81
N ASN A 72 7.95 8.60 -6.14
CA ASN A 72 7.41 7.51 -6.96
C ASN A 72 8.39 6.35 -7.02
N GLU A 73 9.68 6.61 -7.22
CA GLU A 73 10.71 5.57 -7.21
C GLU A 73 10.76 4.86 -5.85
N PHE A 74 10.66 5.61 -4.74
CA PHE A 74 10.56 5.02 -3.41
C PHE A 74 9.33 4.12 -3.27
N MET A 75 8.15 4.56 -3.72
CA MET A 75 6.93 3.75 -3.62
C MET A 75 6.99 2.49 -4.50
N LYS A 76 7.55 2.58 -5.71
CA LYS A 76 7.82 1.42 -6.56
C LYS A 76 8.79 0.44 -5.92
N ALA A 77 9.84 0.95 -5.27
CA ALA A 77 10.76 0.11 -4.50
C ALA A 77 10.07 -0.55 -3.29
N TYR A 78 9.15 0.16 -2.64
CA TYR A 78 8.38 -0.34 -1.50
C TYR A 78 7.44 -1.47 -1.88
N LEU A 79 6.77 -1.34 -3.02
CA LEU A 79 5.86 -2.34 -3.57
C LEU A 79 6.56 -3.37 -4.46
N ASN A 80 7.90 -3.37 -4.52
CA ASN A 80 8.62 -4.37 -5.29
C ASN A 80 8.43 -5.76 -4.65
N GLY A 81 7.99 -6.73 -5.46
CA GLY A 81 7.59 -8.05 -5.01
C GLY A 81 6.22 -8.08 -4.32
N PHE A 82 5.42 -7.02 -4.46
CA PHE A 82 4.02 -7.06 -4.06
C PHE A 82 3.25 -8.11 -4.87
N ASP A 83 2.55 -8.99 -4.17
CA ASP A 83 1.62 -9.95 -4.77
C ASP A 83 0.43 -10.13 -3.83
N TYR A 84 -0.58 -10.86 -4.27
CA TYR A 84 -1.75 -11.18 -3.47
C TYR A 84 -2.42 -12.47 -3.92
N ARG A 85 -3.24 -13.01 -3.02
CA ARG A 85 -4.25 -14.02 -3.35
C ARG A 85 -5.58 -13.65 -2.71
N ILE A 86 -6.66 -13.99 -3.41
CA ILE A 86 -8.02 -13.91 -2.88
C ILE A 86 -8.42 -15.32 -2.49
N ASP A 87 -8.42 -15.60 -1.18
CA ASP A 87 -8.71 -16.92 -0.63
C ASP A 87 -10.22 -17.22 -0.65
N ASP A 88 -11.05 -16.22 -0.32
CA ASP A 88 -12.50 -16.38 -0.26
C ASP A 88 -13.26 -15.10 -0.64
N VAL A 89 -14.45 -15.28 -1.20
CA VAL A 89 -15.45 -14.22 -1.41
C VAL A 89 -16.80 -14.75 -0.99
N THR A 90 -17.35 -14.23 0.10
CA THR A 90 -18.67 -14.59 0.60
C THR A 90 -19.62 -13.40 0.44
N VAL A 91 -20.80 -13.62 -0.12
CA VAL A 91 -21.85 -12.60 -0.30
C VAL A 91 -23.09 -13.00 0.48
N ASP A 92 -23.60 -12.08 1.31
CA ASP A 92 -24.84 -12.20 2.07
C ASP A 92 -25.71 -10.97 1.84
N GLY A 93 -26.66 -11.08 0.91
CA GLY A 93 -27.57 -10.00 0.55
C GLY A 93 -26.84 -8.76 0.02
N ASP A 94 -26.86 -7.68 0.82
CA ASP A 94 -26.23 -6.39 0.54
C ASP A 94 -24.84 -6.26 1.18
N LYS A 95 -24.28 -7.34 1.73
CA LYS A 95 -22.95 -7.39 2.33
C LYS A 95 -22.09 -8.44 1.68
N ALA A 96 -20.79 -8.22 1.73
CA ALA A 96 -19.83 -9.21 1.30
C ALA A 96 -18.54 -9.13 2.11
N GLN A 97 -17.84 -10.26 2.18
CA GLN A 97 -16.52 -10.37 2.79
C GLN A 97 -15.57 -11.00 1.78
N VAL A 98 -14.43 -10.34 1.60
CA VAL A 98 -13.34 -10.84 0.78
C VAL A 98 -12.17 -11.13 1.71
N THR A 99 -11.69 -12.37 1.70
CA THR A 99 -10.47 -12.75 2.43
C THR A 99 -9.31 -12.72 1.45
N VAL A 100 -8.31 -11.90 1.74
CA VAL A 100 -7.09 -11.77 0.94
C VAL A 100 -5.85 -12.03 1.78
N VAL A 101 -4.80 -12.56 1.15
CA VAL A 101 -3.45 -12.55 1.71
C VAL A 101 -2.58 -11.75 0.78
N LEU A 102 -1.82 -10.81 1.33
CA LEU A 102 -0.87 -9.99 0.58
C LEU A 102 0.53 -10.56 0.78
N THR A 103 1.35 -10.48 -0.25
CA THR A 103 2.80 -10.62 -0.16
C THR A 103 3.37 -9.22 -0.29
N CYS A 104 3.99 -8.67 0.76
CA CYS A 104 4.52 -7.32 0.72
C CYS A 104 5.68 -7.12 1.69
N LYS A 105 6.48 -6.07 1.47
CA LYS A 105 7.49 -5.65 2.46
C LYS A 105 6.78 -5.18 3.72
N SER A 106 7.28 -5.60 4.89
CA SER A 106 6.74 -5.16 6.17
C SER A 106 7.19 -3.73 6.49
N PHE A 107 6.24 -2.85 6.81
CA PHE A 107 6.54 -1.48 7.20
C PHE A 107 7.29 -1.43 8.54
N SER A 108 6.85 -2.19 9.54
CA SER A 108 7.59 -2.31 10.82
C SER A 108 9.02 -2.85 10.66
N ALA A 109 9.25 -3.80 9.74
CA ALA A 109 10.60 -4.27 9.43
C ALA A 109 11.45 -3.18 8.79
N TYR A 110 10.86 -2.39 7.87
CA TYR A 110 11.51 -1.23 7.29
C TYR A 110 11.82 -0.14 8.33
N GLU A 111 10.88 0.21 9.22
CA GLU A 111 11.11 1.17 10.31
C GLU A 111 12.28 0.73 11.19
N LYS A 112 12.32 -0.57 11.54
CA LYS A 112 13.43 -1.13 12.30
C LYS A 112 14.76 -1.06 11.54
N ALA A 113 14.80 -1.46 10.27
CA ALA A 113 16.01 -1.41 9.47
C ALA A 113 16.52 0.03 9.31
N LEU A 114 15.61 1.00 9.12
CA LEU A 114 15.94 2.41 9.04
C LEU A 114 16.50 2.95 10.36
N GLN A 115 15.91 2.55 11.49
CA GLN A 115 16.43 2.90 12.81
C GLN A 115 17.84 2.34 13.02
N ASP A 116 18.03 1.05 12.77
CA ASP A 116 19.33 0.39 12.94
C ASP A 116 20.40 1.05 12.04
N ALA A 117 20.03 1.43 10.80
CA ALA A 117 20.92 2.13 9.90
C ALA A 117 21.19 3.59 10.29
N ALA A 118 20.22 4.28 10.88
CA ALA A 118 20.42 5.62 11.44
C ALA A 118 21.36 5.60 12.63
N ASP A 119 21.26 4.60 13.51
CA ASP A 119 22.16 4.41 14.65
C ASP A 119 23.60 4.15 14.19
N GLN A 120 23.77 3.32 13.15
CA GLN A 120 25.08 3.10 12.51
C GLN A 120 25.65 4.39 11.90
N LEU A 121 24.82 5.16 11.22
CA LEU A 121 25.23 6.42 10.60
C LEU A 121 25.66 7.47 11.64
N MET A 122 24.97 7.53 12.79
CA MET A 122 25.36 8.42 13.89
C MET A 122 26.64 7.98 14.60
N ALA A 123 26.94 6.68 14.62
CA ALA A 123 28.17 6.14 15.19
C ALA A 123 29.39 6.30 14.25
N ASP A 124 29.15 6.58 12.96
CA ASP A 124 30.20 6.84 11.98
C ASP A 124 30.74 8.28 12.15
N GLU A 125 31.94 8.41 12.73
CA GLU A 125 32.59 9.71 12.94
C GLU A 125 32.79 10.48 11.63
N SER A 126 32.95 9.79 10.50
CA SER A 126 33.12 10.43 9.19
C SER A 126 31.84 11.10 8.69
N PHE A 127 30.67 10.68 9.18
CA PHE A 127 29.40 11.30 8.82
C PHE A 127 29.30 12.75 9.32
N ALA A 128 29.85 13.03 10.50
CA ALA A 128 29.87 14.38 11.07
C ALA A 128 30.84 15.34 10.35
N GLU A 129 31.77 14.80 9.56
CA GLU A 129 32.74 15.57 8.76
C GLU A 129 32.18 15.96 7.39
N LEU A 130 31.07 15.36 6.96
CA LEU A 130 30.42 15.66 5.69
C LEU A 130 29.77 17.04 5.70
N ASP A 131 29.77 17.70 4.54
CA ASP A 131 28.92 18.87 4.35
C ASP A 131 27.43 18.48 4.33
N ARG A 132 26.56 19.48 4.42
CA ARG A 132 25.11 19.26 4.48
C ARG A 132 24.54 18.53 3.27
N SER A 133 25.09 18.76 2.07
CA SER A 133 24.62 18.11 0.85
C SER A 133 25.00 16.64 0.87
N ALA A 134 26.25 16.33 1.21
CA ALA A 134 26.74 14.96 1.33
C ALA A 134 26.04 14.20 2.46
N MET A 135 25.77 14.83 3.61
CA MET A 135 24.95 14.25 4.67
C MET A 135 23.55 13.89 4.17
N ASN A 136 22.86 14.81 3.49
CA ASN A 136 21.52 14.57 2.98
C ASN A 136 21.49 13.42 1.96
N GLN A 137 22.47 13.35 1.07
CA GLN A 137 22.61 12.25 0.11
C GLN A 137 22.82 10.92 0.84
N LYS A 138 23.71 10.90 1.84
CA LYS A 138 23.99 9.70 2.63
C LYS A 138 22.76 9.20 3.39
N ILE A 139 21.95 10.11 3.94
CA ILE A 139 20.65 9.78 4.55
C ILE A 139 19.71 9.16 3.50
N GLY A 140 19.65 9.72 2.30
CA GLY A 140 18.87 9.17 1.19
C GLY A 140 19.29 7.75 0.80
N GLU A 141 20.59 7.52 0.65
CA GLU A 141 21.18 6.20 0.39
C GLU A 141 20.85 5.20 1.50
N THR A 142 20.93 5.62 2.77
CA THR A 142 20.53 4.81 3.93
C THR A 142 19.07 4.40 3.85
N VAL A 143 18.18 5.34 3.53
CA VAL A 143 16.74 5.10 3.38
C VAL A 143 16.45 4.04 2.31
N VAL A 144 17.08 4.15 1.14
CA VAL A 144 16.88 3.20 0.02
C VAL A 144 17.49 1.84 0.35
N THR A 145 18.67 1.81 0.95
CA THR A 145 19.37 0.56 1.31
C THR A 145 18.59 -0.22 2.37
N ALA A 146 18.08 0.48 3.39
CA ALA A 146 17.24 -0.13 4.41
C ALA A 146 15.99 -0.79 3.80
N LEU A 147 15.35 -0.14 2.83
CA LEU A 147 14.18 -0.69 2.13
C LEU A 147 14.53 -1.86 1.21
N ALA A 148 15.65 -1.78 0.48
CA ALA A 148 16.10 -2.82 -0.44
C ALA A 148 16.36 -4.15 0.27
N GLY A 149 16.85 -4.11 1.52
CA GLY A 149 17.12 -5.31 2.32
C GLY A 149 15.88 -6.01 2.91
N ILE A 150 14.68 -5.45 2.76
CA ILE A 150 13.45 -6.06 3.27
C ILE A 150 12.89 -7.00 2.21
N GLU A 151 12.85 -8.30 2.50
CA GLU A 151 12.15 -9.27 1.64
C GLU A 151 10.63 -9.20 1.86
N PRO A 152 9.81 -9.26 0.80
CA PRO A 152 8.37 -9.39 0.93
C PRO A 152 7.98 -10.71 1.60
N THR A 153 6.99 -10.66 2.49
CA THR A 153 6.43 -11.84 3.15
C THR A 153 4.92 -11.83 3.06
N GLU A 154 4.31 -13.00 3.19
CA GLU A 154 2.86 -13.10 3.30
C GLU A 154 2.37 -12.49 4.61
N THR A 155 1.22 -11.81 4.54
CA THR A 155 0.48 -11.35 5.70
C THR A 155 -0.37 -12.49 6.28
N GLU A 156 -0.84 -12.33 7.51
CA GLU A 156 -2.04 -13.06 7.93
C GLU A 156 -3.24 -12.70 7.03
N PRO A 157 -4.24 -13.59 6.89
CA PRO A 157 -5.44 -13.29 6.13
C PRO A 157 -6.14 -12.01 6.59
N ILE A 158 -6.48 -11.17 5.62
CA ILE A 158 -7.10 -9.87 5.80
C ILE A 158 -8.54 -9.97 5.30
N VAL A 159 -9.50 -9.57 6.12
CA VAL A 159 -10.90 -9.48 5.71
C VAL A 159 -11.21 -8.06 5.25
N LEU A 160 -11.74 -7.95 4.04
CA LEU A 160 -12.25 -6.71 3.45
C LEU A 160 -13.78 -6.82 3.37
N ASP A 161 -14.48 -6.06 4.23
CA ASP A 161 -15.95 -6.00 4.19
C ASP A 161 -16.42 -4.99 3.14
N TYR A 162 -17.43 -5.37 2.35
CA TYR A 162 -18.09 -4.55 1.34
C TYR A 162 -19.59 -4.43 1.61
N GLU A 163 -20.16 -3.30 1.19
CA GLU A 163 -21.61 -3.04 1.23
C GLU A 163 -22.12 -2.62 -0.14
N LEU A 164 -23.32 -3.08 -0.49
CA LEU A 164 -24.02 -2.75 -1.72
C LEU A 164 -24.95 -1.55 -1.49
N ALA A 165 -24.65 -0.41 -2.11
CA ALA A 165 -25.51 0.76 -2.10
C ALA A 165 -25.67 1.32 -3.52
N ASN A 166 -26.91 1.63 -3.93
CA ASN A 166 -27.20 2.16 -5.26
C ASN A 166 -26.59 1.31 -6.40
N ASN A 167 -26.70 -0.03 -6.30
CA ASN A 167 -26.11 -1.00 -7.22
C ASN A 167 -24.58 -0.90 -7.38
N THR A 168 -23.89 -0.36 -6.37
CA THR A 168 -22.42 -0.25 -6.34
C THR A 168 -21.91 -0.92 -5.08
N TRP A 169 -20.95 -1.83 -5.23
CA TRP A 169 -20.22 -2.41 -4.10
C TRP A 169 -19.10 -1.46 -3.72
N SER A 170 -19.09 -1.04 -2.45
CA SER A 170 -18.05 -0.18 -1.90
C SER A 170 -17.40 -0.84 -0.70
N PRO A 171 -16.07 -0.66 -0.51
CA PRO A 171 -15.41 -1.09 0.71
C PRO A 171 -16.01 -0.34 1.89
N THR A 172 -16.14 -1.02 3.01
CA THR A 172 -16.42 -0.36 4.29
C THR A 172 -15.16 0.30 4.83
N ALA A 173 -15.33 1.21 5.79
CA ALA A 173 -14.20 1.78 6.51
C ALA A 173 -13.34 0.73 7.26
N SER A 174 -13.86 -0.47 7.58
CA SER A 174 -13.03 -1.55 8.15
C SER A 174 -12.10 -2.14 7.09
N ALA A 175 -12.59 -2.40 5.88
CA ALA A 175 -11.75 -2.86 4.77
C ALA A 175 -10.56 -1.93 4.54
N GLU A 176 -10.79 -0.60 4.49
CA GLU A 176 -9.73 0.39 4.32
C GLU A 176 -8.68 0.34 5.44
N ARG A 177 -9.12 0.17 6.68
CA ARG A 177 -8.21 0.08 7.84
C ARG A 177 -7.42 -1.21 7.84
N ASN A 178 -8.05 -2.32 7.45
CA ASN A 178 -7.43 -3.63 7.46
C ASN A 178 -6.32 -3.71 6.39
N ILE A 179 -6.61 -3.27 5.16
CA ILE A 179 -5.60 -3.26 4.10
C ILE A 179 -4.46 -2.29 4.40
N ALA A 180 -4.76 -1.10 4.93
CA ALA A 180 -3.72 -0.16 5.33
C ALA A 180 -2.90 -0.66 6.52
N GLY A 181 -3.51 -1.38 7.46
CA GLY A 181 -2.82 -2.03 8.57
C GLY A 181 -1.85 -3.11 8.08
N ALA A 182 -2.23 -3.88 7.07
CA ALA A 182 -1.33 -4.86 6.48
C ALA A 182 -0.16 -4.22 5.70
N LEU A 183 -0.44 -3.15 4.94
CA LEU A 183 0.58 -2.48 4.14
C LEU A 183 1.49 -1.55 4.93
N LEU A 184 1.03 -0.94 6.04
CA LEU A 184 1.71 0.14 6.76
C LEU A 184 1.83 -0.11 8.28
N GLY A 185 1.55 -1.34 8.72
CA GLY A 185 1.56 -1.76 10.12
C GLY A 185 2.92 -2.17 10.67
#